data_AF-A0A7C2IJ68-F1
#
_entry.id   AF-A0A7C2IJ68-F1
#
_cell.length_a   1.000
_cell.length_b   1.000
_cell.length_c   1.000
_cell.angle_alpha   90.00
_cell.angle_beta   90.00
_cell.angle_gamma   90.00
#
_symmetry.space_group_name_H-M   'P 1'
#
loop_
_entity.id
_entity.type
_entity.pdbx_description
1 polymer ?
#
loop_
_entity_poly.entity_id
_entity_poly.type
_entity_poly.pdbx_seq_one_letter_code
_entity_poly.pdbx_strand_id
1 'polypeptide(L)'
;MTFRVIAYDDPARPLFDGVGETVKVGRGVEFGLYPEGAQNGLDVIPAQVNIAADRVEVTWPFAGTGTVMEAAFNGYELRFETGCVLIEGAGIDRARTTMALPAGAVTYAQDTLWINLAGQPYGPRERVAVAIDVGDCPLS
;
A
#
# COMPACT_ATOMS: atom_id res chain seq x y z
N MET A 1 -4.44 10.72 -6.59
CA MET A 1 -3.81 10.01 -5.47
C MET A 1 -2.61 9.30 -6.04
N THR A 2 -1.53 9.23 -5.28
CA THR A 2 -0.32 8.55 -5.72
C THR A 2 -0.10 7.33 -4.85
N PHE A 3 0.13 6.18 -5.49
CA PHE A 3 0.44 4.92 -4.83
C PHE A 3 1.88 4.53 -5.13
N ARG A 4 2.68 4.30 -4.10
CA ARG A 4 4.13 4.04 -4.23
C ARG A 4 4.56 2.83 -3.44
N VAL A 5 5.55 2.10 -3.96
CA VAL A 5 6.27 1.06 -3.24
C VAL A 5 7.53 1.68 -2.62
N ILE A 6 7.73 1.47 -1.33
CA ILE A 6 8.86 2.04 -0.61
C ILE A 6 9.40 1.04 0.42
N ALA A 7 10.72 0.99 0.53
CA ALA A 7 11.41 0.21 1.56
C ALA A 7 12.57 1.01 2.18
N TYR A 8 12.67 1.03 3.50
CA TYR A 8 13.75 1.70 4.23
C TYR A 8 13.94 1.15 5.64
N ASP A 9 15.17 1.27 6.15
CA ASP A 9 15.46 1.29 7.59
C ASP A 9 15.58 2.73 8.13
N ASP A 10 16.00 3.66 7.25
CA ASP A 10 16.12 5.09 7.51
C ASP A 10 15.38 5.84 6.38
N PRO A 11 14.28 6.57 6.66
CA PRO A 11 13.52 7.29 5.64
C PRO A 11 14.35 8.28 4.81
N ALA A 12 15.47 8.79 5.35
CA ALA A 12 16.36 9.70 4.62
C ALA A 12 17.27 8.97 3.61
N ARG A 13 17.34 7.64 3.68
CA ARG A 13 18.17 6.77 2.84
C ARG A 13 17.39 5.50 2.46
N PRO A 14 16.39 5.62 1.57
CA PRO A 14 15.57 4.48 1.20
C PRO A 14 16.39 3.39 0.51
N LEU A 15 16.04 2.13 0.81
CA LEU A 15 16.56 0.95 0.12
C LEU A 15 15.88 0.82 -1.25
N PHE A 16 14.61 1.19 -1.34
CA PHE A 16 13.84 1.26 -2.57
C PHE A 16 12.88 2.46 -2.51
N ASP A 17 12.89 3.29 -3.56
CA ASP A 17 11.94 4.40 -3.73
C ASP A 17 11.30 4.30 -5.12
N GLY A 18 10.06 3.82 -5.17
CA GLY A 18 9.32 3.62 -6.42
C GLY A 18 8.83 4.93 -7.03
N VAL A 19 8.58 4.93 -8.34
CA VAL A 19 8.23 6.14 -9.11
C VAL A 19 6.89 6.75 -8.68
N GLY A 20 6.00 5.94 -8.11
CA GLY A 20 4.67 6.36 -7.68
C GLY A 20 3.69 6.44 -8.86
N GLU A 21 2.58 5.71 -8.76
CA GLU A 21 1.54 5.64 -9.76
C GLU A 21 0.39 6.60 -9.38
N THR A 22 0.18 7.64 -10.19
CA THR A 22 -0.95 8.56 -10.01
C THR A 22 -2.22 7.96 -10.58
N VAL A 23 -3.16 7.64 -9.70
CA VAL A 23 -4.46 7.08 -10.06
C VAL A 23 -5.60 8.02 -9.63
N LYS A 24 -6.66 8.06 -10.44
CA LYS A 24 -7.89 8.79 -10.10
C LYS A 24 -8.80 7.86 -9.30
N VAL A 25 -9.16 8.26 -8.08
CA VAL A 25 -10.12 7.53 -7.25
C VAL A 25 -11.45 7.44 -8.00
N GLY A 26 -12.00 6.23 -8.08
CA GLY A 26 -13.28 5.93 -8.74
C GLY A 26 -13.79 4.58 -8.26
N ARG A 27 -15.02 4.22 -8.65
CA ARG A 27 -15.61 2.95 -8.22
C ARG A 27 -14.91 1.79 -8.94
N GLY A 28 -14.03 1.06 -8.23
CA GLY A 28 -13.34 -0.14 -8.74
C GLY A 28 -12.09 0.18 -9.54
N VAL A 29 -11.24 1.10 -9.05
CA VAL A 29 -9.94 1.36 -9.68
C VAL A 29 -9.06 0.15 -9.43
N GLU A 30 -8.62 -0.48 -10.51
CA GLU A 30 -7.72 -1.62 -10.47
C GLU A 30 -6.50 -1.31 -11.33
N PHE A 31 -5.31 -1.44 -10.75
CA PHE A 31 -4.06 -1.28 -11.48
C PHE A 31 -3.01 -2.30 -11.00
N GLY A 32 -2.08 -2.60 -11.89
CA GLY A 32 -0.96 -3.48 -11.61
C GLY A 32 0.28 -2.68 -11.21
N LEU A 33 0.98 -3.18 -10.21
CA LEU A 33 2.37 -2.82 -9.92
C LEU A 33 3.28 -3.82 -10.63
N TYR A 34 4.29 -3.29 -11.30
CA TYR A 34 5.25 -4.06 -12.09
C TYR A 34 6.67 -3.75 -11.63
N PRO A 35 7.65 -4.62 -11.93
CA PRO A 35 9.06 -4.33 -11.64
C PRO A 35 9.47 -2.99 -12.27
N GLU A 36 10.10 -2.13 -11.47
CA GLU A 36 10.53 -0.78 -11.86
C GLU A 36 12.05 -0.73 -12.14
N GLY A 37 12.76 -1.83 -11.86
CA GLY A 37 14.20 -1.92 -11.97
C GLY A 37 14.86 -1.94 -10.59
N ALA A 38 15.84 -2.81 -10.43
CA ALA A 38 16.42 -3.08 -9.13
C ALA A 38 17.16 -1.86 -8.52
N GLN A 39 16.83 -1.53 -7.28
CA GLN A 39 17.53 -0.55 -6.43
C GLN A 39 18.04 -1.29 -5.18
N ASN A 40 19.34 -1.22 -4.90
CA ASN A 40 19.96 -1.90 -3.75
C ASN A 40 19.61 -3.41 -3.63
N GLY A 41 19.39 -4.09 -4.76
CA GLY A 41 19.01 -5.51 -4.80
C GLY A 41 17.51 -5.77 -4.57
N LEU A 42 16.69 -4.73 -4.49
CA LEU A 42 15.23 -4.78 -4.35
C LEU A 42 14.55 -4.30 -5.62
N ASP A 43 13.42 -4.91 -5.93
CA ASP A 43 12.50 -4.47 -6.98
C ASP A 43 11.06 -4.70 -6.52
N VAL A 44 10.10 -4.10 -7.22
CA VAL A 44 8.69 -4.28 -6.95
C VAL A 44 8.27 -5.73 -7.17
N ILE A 45 7.63 -6.31 -6.16
CA ILE A 45 6.93 -7.59 -6.30
C ILE A 45 5.64 -7.31 -7.09
N PRO A 46 5.42 -7.96 -8.25
CA PRO A 46 4.24 -7.72 -9.06
C PRO A 46 2.95 -7.94 -8.27
N ALA A 47 2.11 -6.92 -8.20
CA ALA A 47 0.90 -6.92 -7.38
C ALA A 47 -0.25 -6.28 -8.14
N GLN A 48 -1.46 -6.60 -7.72
CA GLN A 48 -2.68 -5.96 -8.18
C GLN A 48 -3.29 -5.18 -7.03
N VAL A 49 -3.53 -3.89 -7.27
CA VAL A 49 -4.10 -2.96 -6.31
C VAL A 49 -5.52 -2.62 -6.74
N ASN A 50 -6.48 -2.78 -5.84
CA ASN A 50 -7.87 -2.38 -6.02
C ASN A 50 -8.23 -1.31 -5.00
N ILE A 51 -8.72 -0.16 -5.47
CA ILE A 51 -9.12 0.96 -4.63
C ILE A 51 -10.60 1.27 -4.82
N ALA A 52 -11.32 1.23 -3.71
CA ALA A 52 -12.71 1.62 -3.57
C ALA A 52 -12.81 2.88 -2.68
N ALA A 53 -14.04 3.38 -2.49
CA ALA A 53 -14.28 4.58 -1.68
C ALA A 53 -13.88 4.39 -0.21
N ASP A 54 -13.99 3.17 0.31
CA ASP A 54 -13.82 2.82 1.72
C ASP A 54 -12.74 1.74 1.95
N ARG A 55 -11.98 1.38 0.90
CA ARG A 55 -11.05 0.25 0.96
C ARG A 55 -9.92 0.34 -0.04
N VAL A 56 -8.73 -0.08 0.39
CA VAL A 56 -7.61 -0.47 -0.48
C VAL A 56 -7.34 -1.96 -0.30
N GLU A 57 -7.17 -2.68 -1.40
CA GLU A 57 -6.86 -4.11 -1.40
C GLU A 57 -5.64 -4.37 -2.28
N VAL A 58 -4.69 -5.17 -1.79
CA VAL A 58 -3.52 -5.61 -2.54
C VAL A 58 -3.46 -7.13 -2.58
N THR A 59 -3.21 -7.67 -3.77
CA THR A 59 -3.09 -9.11 -4.03
C THR A 59 -1.90 -9.38 -4.95
N TRP A 60 -1.41 -10.63 -4.96
CA TRP A 60 -0.26 -11.03 -5.79
C TRP A 60 -0.59 -12.23 -6.70
N PRO A 61 -1.62 -12.13 -7.57
CA PRO A 61 -2.15 -13.27 -8.30
C PRO A 61 -1.14 -13.91 -9.28
N PHE A 62 -0.21 -13.10 -9.79
CA PHE A 62 0.78 -13.53 -10.78
C PHE A 62 2.21 -13.57 -10.23
N ALA A 63 2.41 -13.21 -8.96
CA ALA A 63 3.72 -13.32 -8.34
C ALA A 63 4.03 -14.79 -8.01
N GLY A 64 5.32 -15.11 -7.91
CA GLY A 64 5.75 -16.31 -7.19
C GLY A 64 5.38 -16.22 -5.71
N THR A 65 5.80 -17.21 -4.94
CA THR A 65 5.70 -17.16 -3.47
C THR A 65 7.03 -16.72 -2.88
N GLY A 66 6.99 -15.88 -1.85
CA GLY A 66 8.18 -15.48 -1.12
C GLY A 66 7.85 -14.73 0.16
N THR A 67 8.86 -14.08 0.71
CA THR A 67 8.73 -13.22 1.88
C THR A 67 9.19 -11.81 1.50
N VAL A 68 8.42 -10.81 1.88
CA VAL A 68 8.82 -9.41 1.76
C VAL A 68 10.04 -9.20 2.66
N MET A 69 11.11 -8.64 2.09
CA MET A 69 12.36 -8.43 2.84
C MET A 69 12.10 -7.64 4.13
N GLU A 70 12.68 -8.11 5.24
CA GLU A 70 12.67 -7.41 6.52
C GLU A 70 13.32 -6.02 6.41
N ALA A 71 12.67 -5.01 6.97
CA ALA A 71 13.15 -3.63 7.11
C ALA A 71 12.28 -2.89 8.14
N ALA A 72 12.68 -1.70 8.58
CA ALA A 72 11.81 -0.85 9.41
C ALA A 72 10.48 -0.54 8.71
N PHE A 73 10.51 -0.31 7.40
CA PHE A 73 9.35 -0.23 6.53
C PHE A 73 9.63 -0.94 5.21
N ASN A 74 8.72 -1.81 4.77
CA ASN A 74 8.74 -2.36 3.41
C ASN A 74 7.31 -2.63 2.96
N GLY A 75 6.80 -1.82 2.03
CA GLY A 75 5.44 -1.96 1.56
C GLY A 75 4.96 -0.75 0.78
N TYR A 76 3.76 -0.27 1.11
CA TYR A 76 3.03 0.66 0.28
C TYR A 76 2.76 1.98 0.99
N GLU A 77 2.95 3.07 0.25
CA GLU A 77 2.52 4.41 0.63
C GLU A 77 1.42 4.85 -0.35
N LEU A 78 0.28 5.26 0.18
CA LEU A 78 -0.80 5.86 -0.58
C LEU A 78 -1.04 7.28 -0.11
N ARG A 79 -0.90 8.24 -1.02
CA ARG A 79 -1.08 9.66 -0.74
C ARG A 79 -2.26 10.25 -1.51
N PHE A 80 -3.20 10.85 -0.79
CA PHE A 80 -4.29 11.63 -1.36
C PHE A 80 -3.78 13.02 -1.75
N GLU A 81 -3.69 13.30 -3.05
CA GLU A 81 -3.17 14.59 -3.55
C GLU A 81 -4.21 15.71 -3.56
N THR A 82 -5.43 15.40 -3.13
CA THR A 82 -6.52 16.35 -2.98
C THR A 82 -6.36 17.07 -1.65
N GLY A 83 -6.13 18.38 -1.68
CA GLY A 83 -5.91 19.20 -0.48
C GLY A 83 -7.08 19.29 0.52
N CYS A 84 -8.14 18.50 0.34
CA CYS A 84 -9.31 18.47 1.22
C CYS A 84 -9.59 17.08 1.82
N VAL A 85 -8.92 16.01 1.37
CA VAL A 85 -9.17 14.67 1.91
C VAL A 85 -8.31 14.46 3.14
N LEU A 86 -8.98 14.17 4.25
CA LEU A 86 -8.35 13.76 5.51
C LEU A 86 -8.73 12.30 5.75
N ILE A 87 -7.72 11.47 6.05
CA ILE A 87 -7.97 10.12 6.54
C ILE A 87 -8.36 10.24 8.01
N GLU A 88 -9.61 9.92 8.33
CA GLU A 88 -10.14 9.94 9.70
C GLU A 88 -9.87 8.60 10.40
N GLY A 89 -9.84 7.52 9.64
CA GLY A 89 -9.61 6.16 10.11
C GLY A 89 -8.95 5.29 9.05
N ALA A 90 -8.02 4.43 9.47
CA ALA A 90 -7.59 3.32 8.64
C ALA A 90 -7.22 2.12 9.50
N GLY A 91 -7.53 0.92 9.01
CA GLY A 91 -7.23 -0.32 9.71
C GLY A 91 -7.36 -1.54 8.82
N ILE A 92 -6.72 -2.63 9.24
CA ILE A 92 -6.79 -3.90 8.52
C ILE A 92 -8.23 -4.42 8.55
N ASP A 93 -8.83 -4.64 7.38
CA ASP A 93 -10.07 -5.41 7.24
C ASP A 93 -9.73 -6.90 7.38
N ARG A 94 -9.89 -7.41 8.61
CA ARG A 94 -9.58 -8.81 8.95
C ARG A 94 -10.50 -9.81 8.26
N ALA A 95 -11.69 -9.41 7.80
CA ALA A 95 -12.59 -10.31 7.08
C ALA A 95 -12.12 -10.53 5.64
N ARG A 96 -11.31 -9.60 5.09
CA ARG A 96 -10.80 -9.65 3.71
C ARG A 96 -9.29 -9.83 3.63
N THR A 97 -8.57 -9.86 4.74
CA THR A 97 -7.12 -10.06 4.78
C THR A 97 -6.81 -11.52 5.11
N THR A 98 -5.93 -12.16 4.33
CA THR A 98 -5.43 -13.52 4.63
C THR A 98 -4.13 -13.47 5.44
N MET A 99 -3.37 -12.39 5.30
CA MET A 99 -2.07 -12.22 5.94
C MET A 99 -2.19 -11.97 7.45
N ALA A 100 -1.32 -12.59 8.24
CA ALA A 100 -1.25 -12.40 9.69
C ALA A 100 -0.50 -11.11 10.06
N LEU A 101 -1.08 -9.96 9.73
CA LEU A 101 -0.43 -8.67 9.96
C LEU A 101 -0.45 -8.24 11.43
N PRO A 102 0.66 -7.71 11.96
CA PRO A 102 0.74 -7.20 13.32
C PRO A 102 -0.13 -5.94 13.51
N ALA A 103 -0.42 -5.61 14.78
CA ALA A 103 -0.96 -4.30 15.11
C ALA A 103 0.06 -3.22 14.72
N GLY A 104 -0.39 -2.17 14.03
CA GLY A 104 0.50 -1.12 13.51
C GLY A 104 1.09 -1.38 12.12
N ALA A 105 0.77 -2.50 11.47
CA ALA A 105 1.13 -2.71 10.05
C ALA A 105 0.44 -1.69 9.13
N VAL A 106 -0.67 -1.10 9.57
CA VAL A 106 -1.34 0.00 8.90
C VAL A 106 -1.27 1.22 9.80
N THR A 107 -0.73 2.31 9.27
CA THR A 107 -0.69 3.62 9.92
C THR A 107 -1.15 4.67 8.93
N TYR A 108 -1.66 5.79 9.43
CA TYR A 108 -2.09 6.90 8.59
C TYR A 108 -1.84 8.23 9.30
N ALA A 109 -1.64 9.27 8.51
CA ALA A 109 -1.53 10.64 8.99
C ALA A 109 -1.95 11.60 7.88
N GLN A 110 -2.89 12.49 8.18
CA GLN A 110 -3.41 13.51 7.25
C GLN A 110 -3.91 12.90 5.93
N ASP A 111 -3.12 13.03 4.87
CA ASP A 111 -3.40 12.62 3.49
C ASP A 111 -2.71 11.31 3.11
N THR A 112 -1.99 10.66 4.03
CA THR A 112 -1.12 9.53 3.70
C THR A 112 -1.44 8.30 4.54
N LEU A 113 -1.53 7.14 3.87
CA LEU A 113 -1.70 5.82 4.42
C LEU A 113 -0.44 4.99 4.13
N TRP A 114 0.05 4.29 5.14
CA TRP A 114 1.17 3.35 5.00
C TRP A 114 0.72 1.94 5.35
N ILE A 115 1.14 0.98 4.53
CA ILE A 115 0.91 -0.46 4.71
C ILE A 115 2.27 -1.13 4.74
N ASN A 116 2.75 -1.46 5.93
CA ASN A 116 4.02 -2.14 6.13
C ASN A 116 3.82 -3.66 6.06
N LEU A 117 4.52 -4.30 5.12
CA LEU A 117 4.49 -5.74 4.88
C LEU A 117 5.84 -6.39 5.17
N ALA A 118 6.79 -5.70 5.81
CA ALA A 118 8.08 -6.26 6.17
C ALA A 118 7.94 -7.61 6.89
N GLY A 119 8.70 -8.61 6.42
CA GLY A 119 8.69 -9.97 6.97
C GLY A 119 7.48 -10.82 6.61
N GLN A 120 6.49 -10.26 5.90
CA GLN A 120 5.25 -10.98 5.60
C GLN A 120 5.39 -11.85 4.35
N PRO A 121 4.71 -13.01 4.30
CA PRO A 121 4.66 -13.81 3.08
C PRO A 121 3.85 -13.09 2.01
N TYR A 122 4.26 -13.25 0.74
CA TYR A 122 3.46 -12.86 -0.42
C TYR A 122 3.25 -14.05 -1.35
N GLY A 123 2.18 -13.99 -2.14
CA GLY A 123 1.93 -14.94 -3.21
C GLY A 123 0.46 -14.97 -3.65
N PRO A 124 0.10 -15.90 -4.55
CA PRO A 124 -1.23 -15.92 -5.19
C PRO A 124 -2.42 -16.13 -4.24
N ARG A 125 -2.16 -16.59 -3.02
CA ARG A 125 -3.18 -16.78 -1.98
C ARG A 125 -3.22 -15.64 -0.97
N GLU A 126 -2.23 -14.76 -1.00
CA GLU A 126 -2.11 -13.68 -0.05
C GLU A 126 -2.85 -12.42 -0.48
N ARG A 127 -3.46 -11.79 0.51
CA ARG A 127 -4.26 -10.59 0.36
C ARG A 127 -4.15 -9.74 1.62
N VAL A 128 -3.95 -8.45 1.41
CA VAL A 128 -4.16 -7.41 2.41
C VAL A 128 -5.31 -6.51 1.98
N ALA A 129 -6.23 -6.26 2.90
CA ALA A 129 -7.31 -5.32 2.72
C ALA A 129 -7.28 -4.31 3.88
N VAL A 130 -7.32 -3.04 3.55
CA VAL A 130 -7.33 -1.92 4.49
C VAL A 130 -8.64 -1.18 4.32
N ALA A 131 -9.45 -1.15 5.37
CA ALA A 131 -10.62 -0.28 5.45
C ALA A 131 -10.12 1.15 5.72
N ILE A 132 -10.70 2.12 5.00
CA ILE A 132 -10.33 3.53 5.07
C ILE A 132 -11.60 4.33 5.28
N ASP A 133 -11.54 5.25 6.22
CA ASP A 133 -12.52 6.28 6.45
C ASP A 133 -11.92 7.63 6.02
N VAL A 134 -12.54 8.26 5.03
CA VAL A 134 -12.11 9.53 4.47
C VAL A 134 -13.16 10.59 4.81
N GLY A 135 -12.71 11.67 5.43
CA GLY A 135 -13.57 12.81 5.74
C GLY A 135 -14.07 13.47 4.46
N ASP A 136 -15.29 14.00 4.52
CA ASP A 136 -15.86 14.78 3.43
C ASP A 136 -15.05 16.05 3.21
N CYS A 137 -14.67 16.29 1.96
CA CYS A 137 -14.20 17.61 1.55
C CYS A 137 -15.34 18.61 1.78
N PRO A 138 -15.18 19.67 2.60
CA PRO A 138 -16.18 20.71 2.66
C PRO A 138 -16.29 21.32 1.26
N LEU A 139 -17.41 21.05 0.58
CA LEU A 139 -17.76 21.69 -0.67
C LEU A 139 -17.85 23.19 -0.38
N SER A 140 -16.90 23.96 -0.89
CA SER A 140 -16.99 25.42 -0.97
C SER A 140 -18.03 25.84 -1.99
#